data_AF-A0A7C6UVJ8-F1
#
_entry.id   AF-A0A7C6UVJ8-F1
#
_cell.length_a   1.000
_cell.length_b   1.000
_cell.length_c   1.000
_cell.angle_alpha   90.00
_cell.angle_beta   90.00
_cell.angle_gamma   90.00
#
_symmetry.space_group_name_H-M   'P 1'
#
loop_
_entity.id
_entity.type
_entity.pdbx_description
1 polymer ?
#
loop_
_entity_poly.entity_id
_entity_poly.type
_entity_poly.pdbx_seq_one_letter_code
_entity_poly.pdbx_strand_id
1 'polypeptide(L)'
;KAPAFGDRRKAMLEDIAILTNGTFISEDMGYKLENVELEHLGRAKKVKINKENTTIVEGYGSSDKIKMRVNQIKKQIEDSTSDYDREKLQERLAKLSGGVAVIKVGAATETELKEKKHRIEDALSATRAAVEEGIIPGGGTCLVDIIPALDDIKAEGDMAVGVKIVRRALEEPLRQIAENAGLEGSVVIEHVKESAPGVGFNALSEEYVDMVKAGIVDPLKVTRSALQNAASIASMLLTTEALIAEIPEKKENMPPMPNMGGMGMDY
;
A
#
# COMPACT_ATOMS: atom_id res chain seq x y z
N LYS A 1 16.23 15.69 20.64
CA LYS A 1 15.29 14.83 21.41
C LYS A 1 15.53 13.38 21.01
N ALA A 2 15.27 12.42 21.89
CA ALA A 2 15.32 11.01 21.51
C ALA A 2 14.25 10.70 20.46
N PRO A 3 14.51 9.82 19.47
CA PRO A 3 13.51 9.42 18.50
C PRO A 3 12.43 8.56 19.15
N ALA A 4 11.19 8.70 18.71
CA ALA A 4 10.05 7.90 19.18
C ALA A 4 9.77 7.94 20.70
N PHE A 5 8.88 7.06 21.15
CA PHE A 5 8.37 6.97 22.53
C PHE A 5 8.37 5.50 23.01
N GLY A 6 8.31 5.29 24.32
CA GLY A 6 8.26 3.96 24.93
C GLY A 6 9.44 3.05 24.54
N ASP A 7 9.17 1.77 24.37
CA ASP A 7 10.19 0.77 24.02
C ASP A 7 10.80 0.99 22.64
N ARG A 8 10.04 1.59 21.71
CA ARG A 8 10.56 1.97 20.39
C ARG A 8 11.67 3.00 20.49
N ARG A 9 11.62 3.91 21.47
CA ARG A 9 12.73 4.84 21.73
C ARG A 9 14.00 4.09 22.11
N LYS A 10 13.91 3.14 23.04
CA LYS A 10 15.06 2.34 23.48
C LYS A 10 15.67 1.56 22.32
N ALA A 11 14.81 0.87 21.55
CA ALA A 11 15.23 0.10 20.39
C ALA A 11 15.88 0.96 19.29
N MET A 12 15.36 2.16 19.01
CA MET A 12 15.96 3.08 18.03
C MET A 12 17.26 3.71 18.52
N LEU A 13 17.41 3.98 19.81
CA LEU A 13 18.67 4.48 20.38
C LEU A 13 19.75 3.39 20.33
N GLU A 14 19.39 2.13 20.57
CA GLU A 14 20.27 0.99 20.35
C GLU A 14 20.68 0.86 18.88
N ASP A 15 19.75 1.05 17.94
CA ASP A 15 20.06 1.06 16.49
C ASP A 15 21.07 2.16 16.14
N ILE A 16 20.93 3.36 16.70
CA ILE A 16 21.86 4.47 16.50
C ILE A 16 23.23 4.15 17.12
N ALA A 17 23.25 3.54 18.30
CA ALA A 17 24.48 3.12 18.97
C ALA A 17 25.25 2.10 18.09
N ILE A 18 24.56 1.08 17.58
CA ILE A 18 25.15 0.09 16.66
C ILE A 18 25.66 0.75 15.38
N LEU A 19 24.88 1.65 14.77
CA LEU A 19 25.26 2.37 13.54
C LEU A 19 26.52 3.23 13.74
N THR A 20 26.68 3.83 14.91
CA THR A 20 27.79 4.76 15.22
C THR A 20 28.93 4.12 15.99
N ASN A 21 28.85 2.81 16.31
CA ASN A 21 29.75 2.12 17.22
C ASN A 21 29.83 2.73 18.63
N GLY A 22 28.73 3.32 19.10
CA GLY A 22 28.58 3.74 20.49
C GLY A 22 27.91 2.65 21.34
N THR A 23 27.84 2.89 22.64
CA THR A 23 27.11 2.05 23.59
C THR A 23 25.79 2.74 23.96
N PHE A 24 24.68 2.01 23.91
CA PHE A 24 23.40 2.54 24.38
C PHE A 24 23.42 2.59 25.92
N ILE A 25 23.51 3.80 26.45
CA ILE A 25 23.53 4.06 27.90
C ILE A 25 22.09 4.14 28.42
N SER A 26 21.71 3.20 29.29
CA SER A 26 20.41 3.16 29.96
C SER A 26 20.58 2.77 31.42
N GLU A 27 19.81 3.39 32.32
CA GLU A 27 19.79 3.07 33.75
C GLU A 27 19.37 1.62 34.00
N ASP A 28 18.46 1.09 33.17
CA ASP A 28 18.01 -0.31 33.22
C ASP A 28 19.15 -1.32 32.99
N MET A 29 20.23 -0.90 32.32
CA MET A 29 21.42 -1.71 32.05
C MET A 29 22.54 -1.45 33.06
N GLY A 30 22.27 -0.73 34.14
CA GLY A 30 23.22 -0.45 35.22
C GLY A 30 24.27 0.60 34.89
N TYR A 31 24.15 1.28 33.75
CA TYR A 31 25.04 2.39 33.41
C TYR A 31 24.59 3.66 34.11
N LYS A 32 25.57 4.39 34.66
CA LYS A 32 25.38 5.75 35.16
C LYS A 32 26.15 6.72 34.28
N LEU A 33 25.57 7.90 34.05
CA LEU A 33 26.17 8.93 33.19
C LEU A 33 27.56 9.37 33.69
N GLU A 34 27.79 9.31 35.00
CA GLU A 34 29.07 9.63 35.65
C GLU A 34 30.23 8.71 35.25
N ASN A 35 29.95 7.49 34.76
CA ASN A 35 30.95 6.49 34.40
C ASN A 35 31.17 6.37 32.88
N VAL A 36 30.66 7.32 32.09
CA VAL A 36 30.73 7.26 30.62
C VAL A 36 32.10 7.73 30.12
N GLU A 37 32.87 6.78 29.59
CA GLU A 37 34.15 7.03 28.91
C GLU A 37 34.00 7.32 27.40
N LEU A 38 35.06 7.85 26.78
CA LEU A 38 35.10 8.16 25.34
C LEU A 38 34.86 6.95 24.44
N GLU A 39 35.16 5.74 24.91
CA GLU A 39 34.94 4.50 24.19
C GLU A 39 33.45 4.16 24.02
N HIS A 40 32.59 4.68 24.90
CA HIS A 40 31.15 4.50 24.82
C HIS A 40 30.48 5.45 23.79
N LEU A 41 31.19 6.47 23.31
CA LEU A 41 30.62 7.47 22.41
C LEU A 41 30.58 6.99 20.96
N GLY A 42 29.42 7.17 20.31
CA GLY A 42 29.27 6.92 18.89
C GLY A 42 30.02 7.92 18.02
N ARG A 43 30.57 7.43 16.90
CA ARG A 43 31.27 8.24 15.90
C ARG A 43 30.53 8.19 14.57
N ALA A 44 30.50 9.33 13.87
CA ALA A 44 29.97 9.45 12.51
C ALA A 44 30.78 10.49 11.74
N LYS A 45 30.88 10.33 10.41
CA LYS A 45 31.62 11.26 9.55
C LYS A 45 30.96 12.63 9.47
N LYS A 46 29.63 12.65 9.44
CA LYS A 46 28.86 13.91 9.37
C LYS A 46 27.52 13.79 10.06
N VAL A 47 27.19 14.78 10.87
CA VAL A 47 25.87 14.93 11.48
C VAL A 47 25.30 16.27 11.01
N LYS A 48 24.10 16.24 10.41
CA LYS A 48 23.35 17.44 10.01
C LYS A 48 22.12 17.55 10.90
N ILE A 49 21.91 18.73 11.50
CA ILE A 49 20.78 19.01 12.37
C ILE A 49 20.05 20.22 11.81
N ASN A 50 18.73 20.12 11.66
CA ASN A 50 17.85 21.25 11.38
C ASN A 50 16.74 21.33 12.45
N LYS A 51 15.80 22.26 12.31
CA LYS A 51 14.74 22.51 13.32
C LYS A 51 13.93 21.25 13.67
N GLU A 52 13.77 20.33 12.71
CA GLU A 52 12.85 19.19 12.82
C GLU A 52 13.53 17.82 12.70
N ASN A 53 14.74 17.76 12.14
CA ASN A 53 15.39 16.51 11.73
C ASN A 53 16.88 16.48 12.09
N THR A 54 17.35 15.29 12.45
CA THR A 54 18.77 14.95 12.62
C THR A 54 19.14 13.84 11.66
N THR A 55 20.18 14.04 10.86
CA THR A 55 20.70 13.06 9.91
C THR A 55 22.13 12.70 10.27
N ILE A 56 22.38 11.41 10.50
CA ILE A 56 23.71 10.85 10.77
C ILE A 56 24.17 10.16 9.48
N VAL A 57 25.33 10.58 8.96
CA VAL A 57 25.89 10.09 7.69
C VAL A 57 27.20 9.39 7.97
N GLU A 58 27.35 8.17 7.42
CA GLU A 58 28.52 7.30 7.58
C GLU A 58 28.93 7.15 9.05
N GLY A 59 28.11 6.40 9.81
CA GLY A 59 28.46 5.96 11.16
C GLY A 59 29.61 4.95 11.13
N TYR A 60 30.45 4.93 12.17
CA TYR A 60 31.62 4.03 12.27
C TYR A 60 31.26 2.65 12.87
N GLY A 61 29.99 2.26 12.82
CA GLY A 61 29.51 0.93 13.22
C GLY A 61 30.20 -0.20 12.47
N SER A 62 30.49 -1.30 13.17
CA SER A 62 30.97 -2.52 12.52
C SER A 62 29.90 -3.06 11.56
N SER A 63 30.31 -3.41 10.34
CA SER A 63 29.42 -4.02 9.34
C SER A 63 28.72 -5.27 9.87
N ASP A 64 29.40 -6.05 10.72
CA ASP A 64 28.87 -7.30 11.24
C ASP A 64 27.80 -7.05 12.30
N LYS A 65 28.03 -6.08 13.20
CA LYS A 65 27.02 -5.66 14.18
C LYS A 65 25.77 -5.10 13.50
N ILE A 66 25.95 -4.29 12.43
CA ILE A 66 24.84 -3.76 11.65
C ILE A 66 24.07 -4.89 10.96
N LYS A 67 24.77 -5.83 10.30
CA LYS A 67 24.15 -7.01 9.66
C LYS A 67 23.38 -7.87 10.66
N MET A 68 23.97 -8.14 11.83
CA MET A 68 23.31 -8.89 12.91
C MET A 68 22.02 -8.19 13.35
N ARG A 69 22.06 -6.87 13.54
CA ARG A 69 20.88 -6.09 13.93
C ARG A 69 19.80 -6.06 12.84
N VAL A 70 20.20 -5.91 11.58
CA VAL A 70 19.32 -5.99 10.41
C VAL A 70 18.61 -7.35 10.37
N ASN A 71 19.33 -8.45 10.57
CA ASN A 71 18.76 -9.79 10.59
C ASN A 71 17.81 -10.01 11.78
N GLN A 72 18.13 -9.47 12.95
CA GLN A 72 17.24 -9.51 14.11
C GLN A 72 15.91 -8.81 13.82
N ILE A 73 15.94 -7.63 13.20
CA ILE A 73 14.73 -6.88 12.84
C ILE A 73 13.94 -7.59 11.74
N LYS A 74 14.59 -8.21 10.75
CA LYS A 74 13.91 -9.02 9.74
C LYS A 74 13.11 -10.17 10.37
N LYS A 75 13.71 -10.89 11.31
CA LYS A 75 13.03 -11.96 12.04
C LYS A 75 11.83 -11.44 12.86
N GLN A 76 11.99 -10.28 13.50
CA GLN A 76 10.88 -9.62 14.21
C GLN A 76 9.72 -9.20 13.29
N ILE A 77 10.01 -8.83 12.03
CA ILE A 77 8.98 -8.51 11.03
C ILE A 77 8.20 -9.76 10.66
N GLU A 78 8.89 -10.89 10.45
CA GLU A 78 8.29 -12.19 10.12
C GLU A 78 7.39 -12.70 11.26
N ASP A 79 7.84 -12.56 12.50
CA ASP A 79 7.11 -12.99 13.69
C ASP A 79 5.95 -12.03 14.07
N SER A 80 5.87 -10.84 13.47
CA SER A 80 4.87 -9.84 13.81
C SER A 80 3.53 -10.11 13.12
N THR A 81 2.45 -10.05 13.89
CA THR A 81 1.06 -10.19 13.42
C THR A 81 0.36 -8.86 13.16
N SER A 82 0.99 -7.74 13.53
CA SER A 82 0.43 -6.38 13.45
C SER A 82 1.04 -5.62 12.28
N ASP A 83 0.20 -5.15 11.36
CA ASP A 83 0.68 -4.37 10.20
C ASP A 83 1.34 -3.05 10.62
N TYR A 84 0.82 -2.42 11.69
CA TYR A 84 1.46 -1.26 12.29
C TYR A 84 2.88 -1.60 12.73
N ASP A 85 3.07 -2.69 13.48
CA ASP A 85 4.40 -3.05 13.98
C ASP A 85 5.35 -3.45 12.85
N ARG A 86 4.86 -4.15 11.81
CA ARG A 86 5.64 -4.47 10.61
C ARG A 86 6.13 -3.22 9.91
N GLU A 87 5.25 -2.26 9.62
CA GLU A 87 5.60 -0.99 8.98
C GLU A 87 6.68 -0.26 9.81
N LYS A 88 6.50 -0.28 11.13
CA LYS A 88 7.36 0.40 12.10
C LYS A 88 8.71 -0.28 12.31
N LEU A 89 8.81 -1.60 12.12
CA LEU A 89 10.07 -2.35 12.07
C LEU A 89 10.75 -2.18 10.71
N GLN A 90 10.00 -2.13 9.61
CA GLN A 90 10.52 -1.85 8.27
C GLN A 90 11.16 -0.45 8.18
N GLU A 91 10.55 0.57 8.81
CA GLU A 91 11.16 1.91 8.92
C GLU A 91 12.55 1.86 9.60
N ARG A 92 12.69 1.06 10.66
CA ARG A 92 13.97 0.90 11.37
C ARG A 92 14.99 0.15 10.52
N LEU A 93 14.55 -0.94 9.91
CA LEU A 93 15.36 -1.75 8.98
C LEU A 93 15.93 -0.90 7.83
N ALA A 94 15.08 -0.06 7.23
CA ALA A 94 15.45 0.82 6.13
C ALA A 94 16.49 1.87 6.56
N LYS A 95 16.32 2.47 7.75
CA LYS A 95 17.27 3.43 8.33
C LYS A 95 18.65 2.80 8.60
N LEU A 96 18.69 1.54 9.05
CA LEU A 96 19.94 0.81 9.28
C LEU A 96 20.62 0.34 7.99
N SER A 97 19.83 -0.02 6.98
CA SER A 97 20.35 -0.53 5.71
C SER A 97 20.73 0.60 4.73
N GLY A 98 20.57 1.86 5.13
CA GLY A 98 20.87 3.03 4.29
C GLY A 98 19.88 3.26 3.13
N GLY A 99 18.76 2.54 3.11
CA GLY A 99 17.82 2.48 1.98
C GLY A 99 16.59 3.36 2.16
N VAL A 100 16.75 4.62 2.56
CA VAL A 100 15.60 5.54 2.69
C VAL A 100 15.63 6.57 1.56
N ALA A 101 14.75 6.39 0.59
CA ALA A 101 14.43 7.40 -0.42
C ALA A 101 13.23 8.23 0.05
N VAL A 102 13.29 9.56 -0.09
CA VAL A 102 12.19 10.47 0.22
C VAL A 102 11.75 11.15 -1.07
N ILE A 103 10.49 10.95 -1.45
CA ILE A 103 9.87 11.63 -2.59
C ILE A 103 9.17 12.88 -2.05
N LYS A 104 9.63 14.06 -2.46
CA LYS A 104 8.98 15.33 -2.12
C LYS A 104 8.02 15.73 -3.23
N VAL A 105 6.73 15.71 -2.91
CA VAL A 105 5.66 16.09 -3.84
C VAL A 105 5.36 17.58 -3.66
N GLY A 106 5.32 18.33 -4.75
CA GLY A 106 4.97 19.75 -4.78
C GLY A 106 3.81 20.02 -5.74
N ALA A 107 2.99 21.01 -5.39
CA ALA A 107 1.85 21.45 -6.19
C ALA A 107 1.54 22.92 -5.91
N ALA A 108 0.77 23.57 -6.79
CA ALA A 108 0.44 24.99 -6.67
C ALA A 108 -0.69 25.24 -5.65
N THR A 109 -1.56 24.26 -5.43
CA THR A 109 -2.67 24.33 -4.48
C THR A 109 -2.68 23.12 -3.55
N GLU A 110 -3.32 23.23 -2.38
CA GLU A 110 -3.41 22.12 -1.43
C GLU A 110 -4.20 20.92 -2.00
N THR A 111 -5.27 21.19 -2.75
CA THR A 111 -6.09 20.13 -3.38
C THR A 111 -5.27 19.33 -4.39
N GLU A 112 -4.51 20.02 -5.25
CA GLU A 112 -3.61 19.38 -6.20
C GLU A 112 -2.48 18.62 -5.48
N LEU A 113 -1.96 19.17 -4.37
CA LEU A 113 -0.93 18.51 -3.57
C LEU A 113 -1.43 17.16 -3.04
N LYS A 114 -2.65 17.13 -2.50
CA LYS A 114 -3.24 15.89 -1.96
C LYS A 114 -3.44 14.85 -3.06
N GLU A 115 -4.00 15.25 -4.20
CA GLU A 115 -4.22 14.35 -5.34
C GLU A 115 -2.90 13.78 -5.86
N LYS A 116 -1.91 14.64 -6.16
CA LYS A 116 -0.58 14.19 -6.66
C LYS A 116 0.11 13.29 -5.65
N LYS A 117 0.00 13.61 -4.35
CA LYS A 117 0.57 12.79 -3.29
C LYS A 117 -0.05 11.40 -3.28
N HIS A 118 -1.38 11.30 -3.29
CA HIS A 118 -2.06 9.99 -3.31
C HIS A 118 -1.69 9.20 -4.56
N ARG A 119 -1.63 9.84 -5.74
CA ARG A 119 -1.22 9.18 -6.99
C ARG A 119 0.19 8.57 -6.90
N ILE A 120 1.11 9.24 -6.21
CA ILE A 120 2.48 8.74 -5.97
C ILE A 120 2.49 7.59 -4.95
N GLU A 121 1.65 7.67 -3.92
CA GLU A 121 1.49 6.59 -2.93
C GLU A 121 0.91 5.32 -3.58
N ASP A 122 -0.06 5.48 -4.48
CA ASP A 122 -0.63 4.39 -5.27
C ASP A 122 0.42 3.78 -6.20
N ALA A 123 1.17 4.60 -6.93
CA ALA A 123 2.25 4.13 -7.81
C ALA A 123 3.34 3.36 -7.05
N LEU A 124 3.70 3.82 -5.84
CA LEU A 124 4.65 3.12 -4.97
C LEU A 124 4.11 1.75 -4.55
N SER A 125 2.83 1.70 -4.18
CA SER A 125 2.16 0.47 -3.75
C SER A 125 2.03 -0.54 -4.90
N ALA A 126 1.64 -0.07 -6.09
CA ALA A 126 1.60 -0.88 -7.30
C ALA A 126 2.97 -1.44 -7.67
N THR A 127 4.03 -0.61 -7.60
CA THR A 127 5.40 -1.04 -7.88
C THR A 127 5.87 -2.10 -6.89
N ARG A 128 5.57 -1.95 -5.59
CA ARG A 128 5.87 -2.97 -4.57
C ARG A 128 5.16 -4.29 -4.88
N ALA A 129 3.86 -4.23 -5.17
CA ALA A 129 3.07 -5.41 -5.53
C ALA A 129 3.60 -6.11 -6.80
N ALA A 130 4.05 -5.33 -7.79
CA ALA A 130 4.64 -5.84 -9.02
C ALA A 130 5.98 -6.55 -8.79
N VAL A 131 6.80 -6.05 -7.86
CA VAL A 131 8.06 -6.71 -7.47
C VAL A 131 7.80 -8.02 -6.72
N GLU A 132 6.71 -8.11 -5.96
CA GLU A 132 6.38 -9.30 -5.17
C GLU A 132 5.83 -10.47 -6.01
N GLU A 133 4.81 -10.23 -6.84
CA GLU A 133 4.12 -11.30 -7.59
C GLU A 133 4.26 -11.17 -9.12
N GLY A 134 4.97 -10.16 -9.61
CA GLY A 134 5.12 -9.91 -11.05
C GLY A 134 4.01 -9.05 -11.65
N ILE A 135 4.03 -8.94 -12.98
CA ILE A 135 3.14 -8.11 -13.78
C ILE A 135 2.39 -8.94 -14.82
N ILE A 136 1.23 -8.46 -15.24
CA ILE A 136 0.35 -9.06 -16.25
C ILE A 136 -0.16 -8.00 -17.24
N PRO A 137 -0.71 -8.41 -18.41
CA PRO A 137 -1.43 -7.53 -19.31
C PRO A 137 -2.53 -6.76 -18.59
N GLY A 138 -2.44 -5.43 -18.58
CA GLY A 138 -3.35 -4.58 -17.81
C GLY A 138 -4.67 -4.29 -18.53
N GLY A 139 -5.41 -3.30 -18.00
CA GLY A 139 -6.63 -2.79 -18.63
C GLY A 139 -7.79 -3.79 -18.64
N GLY A 140 -7.80 -4.75 -17.71
CA GLY A 140 -8.78 -5.84 -17.68
C GLY A 140 -8.53 -6.96 -18.70
N THR A 141 -7.54 -6.83 -19.59
CA THR A 141 -7.21 -7.83 -20.62
C THR A 141 -6.93 -9.20 -20.03
N CYS A 142 -6.07 -9.26 -18.99
CA CYS A 142 -5.75 -10.54 -18.35
C CYS A 142 -6.98 -11.24 -17.76
N LEU A 143 -8.01 -10.50 -17.30
CA LEU A 143 -9.23 -11.10 -16.77
C LEU A 143 -10.08 -11.74 -17.87
N VAL A 144 -10.07 -11.16 -19.07
CA VAL A 144 -10.72 -11.73 -20.25
C VAL A 144 -9.94 -12.95 -20.77
N ASP A 145 -8.61 -12.86 -20.82
CA ASP A 145 -7.73 -13.94 -21.29
C ASP A 145 -7.88 -15.24 -20.47
N ILE A 146 -8.21 -15.14 -19.18
CA ILE A 146 -8.38 -16.30 -18.30
C ILE A 146 -9.79 -16.89 -18.32
N ILE A 147 -10.75 -16.28 -19.01
CA ILE A 147 -12.13 -16.81 -19.10
C ILE A 147 -12.18 -18.27 -19.57
N PRO A 148 -11.41 -18.70 -20.60
CA PRO A 148 -11.42 -20.10 -21.04
C PRO A 148 -10.98 -21.09 -19.96
N ALA A 149 -10.20 -20.68 -18.95
CA ALA A 149 -9.83 -21.56 -17.84
C ALA A 149 -11.05 -22.04 -17.03
N LEU A 150 -12.18 -21.33 -17.11
CA LEU A 150 -13.43 -21.75 -16.49
C LEU A 150 -14.11 -22.91 -17.25
N ASP A 151 -13.71 -23.22 -18.49
CA ASP A 151 -14.27 -24.34 -19.28
C ASP A 151 -13.84 -25.70 -18.72
N ASP A 152 -12.70 -25.76 -18.03
CA ASP A 152 -12.19 -26.98 -17.39
C ASP A 152 -12.94 -27.31 -16.09
N ILE A 153 -13.73 -26.38 -15.56
CA ILE A 153 -14.49 -26.57 -14.32
C ILE A 153 -15.77 -27.36 -14.63
N LYS A 154 -15.74 -28.67 -14.34
CA LYS A 154 -16.92 -29.53 -14.41
C LYS A 154 -17.85 -29.25 -13.24
N ALA A 155 -18.96 -28.56 -13.51
CA ALA A 155 -19.99 -28.24 -12.53
C ALA A 155 -21.39 -28.55 -13.10
N GLU A 156 -22.31 -28.93 -12.21
CA GLU A 156 -23.71 -29.24 -12.55
C GLU A 156 -24.65 -28.42 -11.66
N GLY A 157 -25.91 -28.27 -12.08
CA GLY A 157 -26.93 -27.53 -11.34
C GLY A 157 -26.51 -26.09 -11.02
N ASP A 158 -26.73 -25.67 -9.77
CA ASP A 158 -26.45 -24.30 -9.30
C ASP A 158 -24.96 -23.95 -9.33
N MET A 159 -24.06 -24.94 -9.19
CA MET A 159 -22.62 -24.69 -9.32
C MET A 159 -22.26 -24.24 -10.75
N ALA A 160 -22.92 -24.78 -11.77
CA ALA A 160 -22.74 -24.35 -13.15
C ALA A 160 -23.22 -22.91 -13.37
N VAL A 161 -24.26 -22.48 -12.64
CA VAL A 161 -24.71 -21.08 -12.65
C VAL A 161 -23.65 -20.18 -12.00
N GLY A 162 -23.05 -20.62 -10.88
CA GLY A 162 -21.94 -19.91 -10.24
C GLY A 162 -20.75 -19.68 -11.18
N VAL A 163 -20.34 -20.69 -11.94
CA VAL A 163 -19.28 -20.56 -12.96
C VAL A 163 -19.66 -19.52 -14.02
N LYS A 164 -20.91 -19.49 -14.47
CA LYS A 164 -21.41 -18.48 -15.43
C LYS A 164 -21.39 -17.06 -14.85
N ILE A 165 -21.71 -16.89 -13.57
CA ILE A 165 -21.65 -15.59 -12.89
C ILE A 165 -20.21 -15.06 -12.91
N VAL A 166 -19.25 -15.89 -12.50
CA VAL A 166 -17.82 -15.49 -12.50
C VAL A 166 -17.35 -15.18 -13.92
N ARG A 167 -17.70 -16.04 -14.89
CA ARG A 167 -17.37 -15.82 -16.31
C ARG A 167 -17.80 -14.45 -16.80
N ARG A 168 -19.05 -14.07 -16.49
CA ARG A 168 -19.59 -12.77 -16.87
C ARG A 168 -18.88 -11.63 -16.13
N ALA A 169 -18.65 -11.78 -14.82
CA ALA A 169 -18.03 -10.76 -13.99
C ALA A 169 -16.59 -10.43 -14.40
N LEU A 170 -15.83 -11.39 -14.95
CA LEU A 170 -14.47 -11.17 -15.44
C LEU A 170 -14.39 -10.16 -16.60
N GLU A 171 -15.47 -9.97 -17.35
CA GLU A 171 -15.54 -9.01 -18.45
C GLU A 171 -15.75 -7.56 -17.97
N GLU A 172 -16.33 -7.38 -16.78
CA GLU A 172 -16.82 -6.08 -16.30
C GLU A 172 -15.70 -5.03 -16.15
N PRO A 173 -14.47 -5.35 -15.71
CA PRO A 173 -13.40 -4.35 -15.64
C PRO A 173 -13.03 -3.76 -17.00
N LEU A 174 -12.88 -4.60 -18.04
CA LEU A 174 -12.60 -4.12 -19.40
C LEU A 174 -13.80 -3.35 -19.96
N ARG A 175 -15.02 -3.84 -19.72
CA ARG A 175 -16.28 -3.17 -20.11
C ARG A 175 -16.32 -1.75 -19.57
N GLN A 176 -16.11 -1.59 -18.27
CA GLN A 176 -16.19 -0.30 -17.60
C GLN A 176 -15.11 0.66 -18.11
N ILE A 177 -13.90 0.17 -18.40
CA ILE A 177 -12.82 0.98 -18.98
C ILE A 177 -13.22 1.48 -20.37
N ALA A 178 -13.76 0.60 -21.23
CA ALA A 178 -14.21 0.97 -22.58
C ALA A 178 -15.40 1.95 -22.55
N GLU A 179 -16.38 1.73 -21.66
CA GLU A 179 -17.54 2.61 -21.50
C GLU A 179 -17.12 4.00 -20.98
N ASN A 180 -16.17 4.05 -20.05
CA ASN A 180 -15.60 5.32 -19.57
C ASN A 180 -14.80 6.07 -20.67
N ALA A 181 -14.31 5.35 -21.67
CA ALA A 181 -13.71 5.91 -22.87
C ALA A 181 -14.75 6.31 -23.95
N GLY A 182 -16.04 6.09 -23.70
CA GLY A 182 -17.13 6.44 -24.61
C GLY A 182 -17.40 5.41 -25.71
N LEU A 183 -16.92 4.17 -25.54
CA LEU A 183 -17.04 3.08 -26.51
C LEU A 183 -17.97 1.98 -26.02
N GLU A 184 -18.46 1.16 -26.96
CA GLU A 184 -19.34 0.03 -26.65
C GLU A 184 -18.53 -1.14 -26.07
N GLY A 185 -18.56 -1.30 -24.74
CA GLY A 185 -17.73 -2.30 -24.04
C GLY A 185 -17.95 -3.73 -24.51
N SER A 186 -19.17 -4.09 -24.93
CA SER A 186 -19.46 -5.42 -25.48
C SER A 186 -18.67 -5.71 -26.76
N VAL A 187 -18.53 -4.72 -27.65
CA VAL A 187 -17.76 -4.86 -28.90
C VAL A 187 -16.27 -4.97 -28.59
N VAL A 188 -15.78 -4.17 -27.64
CA VAL A 188 -14.37 -4.20 -27.24
C VAL A 188 -13.99 -5.56 -26.65
N ILE A 189 -14.83 -6.11 -25.76
CA ILE A 189 -14.60 -7.41 -25.13
C ILE A 189 -14.54 -8.54 -26.16
N GLU A 190 -15.48 -8.59 -27.11
CA GLU A 190 -15.49 -9.66 -28.12
C GLU A 190 -14.22 -9.62 -28.99
N HIS A 191 -13.75 -8.44 -29.38
CA HIS A 191 -12.49 -8.33 -30.11
C HIS A 191 -11.29 -8.79 -29.28
N VAL A 192 -11.24 -8.48 -27.97
CA VAL A 192 -10.17 -8.95 -27.08
C VAL A 192 -10.21 -10.47 -26.94
N LYS A 193 -11.40 -11.09 -26.80
CA LYS A 193 -11.55 -12.55 -26.74
C LYS A 193 -11.08 -13.27 -28.00
N GLU A 194 -11.27 -12.67 -29.17
CA GLU A 194 -10.84 -13.22 -30.46
C GLU A 194 -9.33 -12.98 -30.73
N SER A 195 -8.70 -12.11 -29.95
CA SER A 195 -7.28 -11.77 -30.10
C SER A 195 -6.35 -12.78 -29.43
N ALA A 196 -5.06 -12.70 -29.76
CA ALA A 196 -4.05 -13.51 -29.08
C ALA A 196 -3.91 -13.08 -27.60
N PRO A 197 -3.59 -14.01 -26.66
CA PRO A 197 -3.41 -13.67 -25.25
C PRO A 197 -2.42 -12.52 -25.05
N GLY A 198 -2.78 -11.57 -24.19
CA GLY A 198 -2.01 -10.36 -23.92
C GLY A 198 -2.21 -9.22 -24.92
N VAL A 199 -2.96 -9.42 -26.01
CA VAL A 199 -3.46 -8.33 -26.86
C VAL A 199 -4.75 -7.80 -26.26
N GLY A 200 -4.75 -6.52 -25.92
CA GLY A 200 -5.87 -5.86 -25.25
C GLY A 200 -6.20 -4.52 -25.88
N PHE A 201 -7.17 -3.83 -25.30
CA PHE A 201 -7.63 -2.53 -25.78
C PHE A 201 -6.97 -1.38 -25.00
N ASN A 202 -6.24 -0.51 -25.70
CA ASN A 202 -5.71 0.70 -25.13
C ASN A 202 -6.76 1.83 -25.20
N ALA A 203 -7.42 2.11 -24.08
CA ALA A 203 -8.47 3.14 -24.01
C ALA A 203 -7.99 4.58 -24.23
N LEU A 204 -6.67 4.85 -24.21
CA LEU A 204 -6.13 6.19 -24.50
C LEU A 204 -5.92 6.43 -25.99
N SER A 205 -5.54 5.40 -26.75
CA SER A 205 -5.32 5.49 -28.21
C SER A 205 -6.43 4.88 -29.04
N GLU A 206 -7.34 4.13 -28.40
CA GLU A 206 -8.42 3.36 -29.01
C GLU A 206 -7.94 2.26 -29.97
N GLU A 207 -6.76 1.70 -29.70
CA GLU A 207 -6.15 0.65 -30.53
C GLU A 207 -5.99 -0.67 -29.76
N TYR A 208 -6.04 -1.79 -30.50
CA TYR A 208 -5.73 -3.11 -29.97
C TYR A 208 -4.23 -3.39 -30.08
N VAL A 209 -3.59 -3.59 -28.94
CA VAL A 209 -2.12 -3.67 -28.84
C VAL A 209 -1.68 -4.77 -27.90
N ASP A 210 -0.45 -5.23 -28.06
CA ASP A 210 0.22 -6.02 -27.03
C ASP A 210 0.40 -5.14 -25.78
N MET A 211 -0.36 -5.43 -24.73
CA MET A 211 -0.50 -4.56 -23.56
C MET A 211 0.83 -4.40 -22.83
N VAL A 212 1.62 -5.47 -22.74
CA VAL A 212 2.92 -5.46 -22.07
C VAL A 212 3.92 -4.63 -22.88
N LYS A 213 3.97 -4.80 -24.20
CA LYS A 213 4.84 -3.98 -25.07
C LYS A 213 4.44 -2.51 -25.07
N ALA A 214 3.14 -2.21 -24.96
CA ALA A 214 2.62 -0.86 -24.84
C ALA A 214 2.84 -0.23 -23.44
N GLY A 215 3.33 -1.02 -22.46
CA GLY A 215 3.55 -0.57 -21.09
C GLY A 215 2.28 -0.48 -20.24
N ILE A 216 1.17 -1.03 -20.71
CA ILE A 216 -0.11 -1.10 -19.99
C ILE A 216 -0.12 -2.41 -19.20
N VAL A 217 0.43 -2.35 -18.00
CA VAL A 217 0.63 -3.52 -17.14
C VAL A 217 0.03 -3.28 -15.76
N ASP A 218 -0.54 -4.35 -15.20
CA ASP A 218 -1.07 -4.35 -13.84
C ASP A 218 -0.25 -5.32 -12.97
N PRO A 219 -0.04 -5.02 -11.67
CA PRO A 219 0.57 -5.98 -10.74
C PRO A 219 -0.32 -7.21 -10.56
N LEU A 220 0.23 -8.41 -10.71
CA LEU A 220 -0.52 -9.67 -10.58
C LEU A 220 -1.27 -9.77 -9.24
N LYS A 221 -0.58 -9.37 -8.17
CA LYS A 221 -1.13 -9.37 -6.80
C LYS A 221 -2.43 -8.55 -6.70
N VAL A 222 -2.49 -7.39 -7.35
CA VAL A 222 -3.64 -6.49 -7.28
C VAL A 222 -4.85 -7.13 -7.96
N THR A 223 -4.67 -7.62 -9.19
CA THR A 223 -5.75 -8.25 -9.96
C THR A 223 -6.28 -9.51 -9.27
N ARG A 224 -5.39 -10.36 -8.74
CA ARG A 224 -5.76 -11.56 -7.96
C ARG A 224 -6.53 -11.18 -6.69
N SER A 225 -6.01 -10.25 -5.90
CA SER A 225 -6.64 -9.81 -4.66
C SER A 225 -7.99 -9.14 -4.89
N ALA A 226 -8.13 -8.32 -5.94
CA ALA A 226 -9.38 -7.69 -6.31
C ALA A 226 -10.47 -8.73 -6.62
N LEU A 227 -10.15 -9.73 -7.46
CA LEU A 227 -11.09 -10.80 -7.80
C LEU A 227 -11.48 -11.65 -6.58
N GLN A 228 -10.51 -12.04 -5.75
CA GLN A 228 -10.76 -12.84 -4.55
C GLN A 228 -11.63 -12.12 -3.52
N ASN A 229 -11.34 -10.85 -3.26
CA ASN A 229 -12.11 -10.04 -2.31
C ASN A 229 -13.53 -9.78 -2.83
N ALA A 230 -13.67 -9.47 -4.12
CA ALA A 230 -14.99 -9.29 -4.75
C ALA A 230 -15.83 -10.57 -4.67
N ALA A 231 -15.25 -11.72 -5.01
CA ALA A 231 -15.93 -13.01 -4.90
C ALA A 231 -16.32 -13.35 -3.46
N SER A 232 -15.44 -13.05 -2.49
CA SER A 232 -15.71 -13.29 -1.07
C SER A 232 -16.93 -12.50 -0.57
N ILE A 233 -16.98 -11.20 -0.85
CA ILE A 233 -18.12 -10.36 -0.44
C ILE A 233 -19.39 -10.75 -1.21
N ALA A 234 -19.29 -11.02 -2.51
CA ALA A 234 -20.44 -11.45 -3.30
C ALA A 234 -21.03 -12.76 -2.79
N SER A 235 -20.20 -13.75 -2.43
CA SER A 235 -20.69 -15.01 -1.86
C SER A 235 -21.44 -14.81 -0.54
N MET A 236 -20.94 -13.91 0.32
CA MET A 236 -21.58 -13.59 1.59
C MET A 236 -22.95 -12.97 1.36
N LEU A 237 -23.03 -11.97 0.46
CA LEU A 237 -24.27 -11.29 0.10
C LEU A 237 -25.30 -12.24 -0.53
N LEU A 238 -24.89 -13.10 -1.46
CA LEU A 238 -25.79 -14.06 -2.12
C LEU A 238 -26.40 -15.08 -1.15
N THR A 239 -25.71 -15.37 -0.05
CA THR A 239 -26.21 -16.27 1.02
C THR A 239 -26.96 -15.54 2.14
N THR A 240 -27.12 -14.21 2.04
CA THR A 240 -27.77 -13.41 3.07
C THR A 240 -29.29 -13.46 2.92
N GLU A 241 -29.96 -14.22 3.79
CA GLU A 241 -31.43 -14.35 3.80
C GLU A 241 -32.13 -13.23 4.61
N ALA A 242 -31.44 -12.65 5.58
CA ALA A 242 -32.00 -11.62 6.46
C ALA A 242 -30.96 -10.59 6.88
N LEU A 243 -31.40 -9.34 7.06
CA LEU A 243 -30.60 -8.22 7.55
C LEU A 243 -31.29 -7.60 8.75
N ILE A 244 -30.54 -7.33 9.82
CA ILE A 244 -30.99 -6.55 10.97
C ILE A 244 -30.31 -5.19 10.88
N ALA A 245 -31.12 -4.14 10.78
CA ALA A 245 -30.65 -2.76 10.69
C ALA A 245 -31.29 -1.91 11.79
N GLU A 246 -30.61 -0.83 12.16
CA GLU A 246 -31.20 0.19 13.04
C GLU A 246 -32.36 0.89 12.32
N ILE A 247 -33.42 1.19 13.08
CA ILE A 247 -34.54 1.97 12.56
C ILE A 247 -34.01 3.38 12.24
N PRO A 248 -34.20 3.90 11.01
CA PRO A 248 -33.75 5.25 10.68
C PRO A 248 -34.33 6.26 11.66
N GLU A 249 -33.46 7.01 12.34
CA GLU A 249 -33.91 8.10 13.20
C GLU A 249 -34.64 9.14 12.35
N LYS A 250 -35.86 9.51 12.77
CA LYS A 250 -36.54 10.67 12.19
C LYS A 250 -35.75 11.89 12.58
N LYS A 251 -35.00 12.47 11.64
CA LYS A 251 -34.53 13.85 11.77
C LYS A 251 -35.78 14.72 11.88
N GLU A 252 -36.09 15.19 13.09
CA GLU A 252 -37.06 16.27 13.24
C GLU A 252 -36.54 17.42 12.37
N ASN A 253 -37.35 17.85 11.41
CA ASN A 253 -37.13 19.11 10.72
C ASN A 253 -37.20 20.20 11.79
N MET A 254 -36.06 20.53 12.40
CA MET A 254 -35.96 21.72 13.23
C MET A 254 -36.46 22.87 12.35
N PRO A 255 -37.46 23.65 12.80
CA PRO A 255 -37.90 24.83 12.07
C PRO A 255 -36.66 25.68 11.78
N PRO A 256 -36.57 26.34 10.61
CA PRO A 256 -35.47 27.26 10.34
C PRO A 256 -35.41 28.27 11.50
N MET A 257 -34.36 28.17 12.32
CA MET A 257 -34.16 29.11 13.41
C MET A 257 -34.04 30.50 12.79
N PRO A 258 -34.80 31.50 13.28
CA PRO A 258 -34.64 32.87 12.83
C PRO A 258 -33.18 33.28 13.00
N ASN A 259 -32.63 33.89 11.96
CA ASN A 259 -31.29 34.45 11.92
C ASN A 259 -31.07 35.39 13.11
N MET A 260 -30.57 34.87 14.24
CA MET A 260 -30.11 35.64 15.39
C MET A 260 -28.66 35.98 15.10
N GLY A 261 -28.48 37.22 14.64
CA GLY A 261 -27.21 37.75 14.24
C GLY A 261 -26.17 37.74 15.36
N GLY A 262 -24.92 37.59 14.91
CA GLY A 262 -23.73 38.14 15.53
C GLY A 262 -23.51 37.88 17.01
N MET A 263 -22.58 36.98 17.30
CA MET A 263 -21.43 37.31 18.13
C MET A 263 -20.35 36.26 17.88
N GLY A 264 -19.18 36.73 17.48
CA GLY A 264 -18.02 35.89 17.26
C GLY A 264 -17.50 35.26 18.54
N MET A 265 -16.76 34.17 18.37
CA MET A 265 -15.66 33.80 19.25
C MET A 265 -14.64 33.08 18.36
N ASP A 266 -13.47 33.70 18.28
CA ASP A 266 -12.21 33.06 17.94
C ASP A 266 -12.05 31.75 18.72
N TYR A 267 -11.67 30.68 18.03
CA TYR A 267 -10.54 29.78 18.33
C TYR A 267 -10.42 28.71 17.23
#